data_AF-A0A922E513-F1
#
_entry.id   AF-A0A922E513-F1
#
_cell.length_a   1.000
_cell.length_b   1.000
_cell.length_c   1.000
_cell.angle_alpha   90.00
_cell.angle_beta   90.00
_cell.angle_gamma   90.00
#
_symmetry.space_group_name_H-M   'P 1'
#
loop_
_entity.id
_entity.type
_entity.pdbx_description
1 polymer ?
#
loop_
_entity_poly.entity_id
_entity_poly.type
_entity_poly.pdbx_seq_one_letter_code
_entity_poly.pdbx_strand_id
1 'polypeptide(L)'
;MEIDHPKPNAPDQVSPKFSINVLQLLKSAQMQHGLRHGDYTRYRRYCTARLRRLYKSLKFTHGRGKYTRRAITESSVTEVRFLHLVLYTAERAWSHAMEKRQLPDGPTARQRIYLIGRLRKAVKWATLFSHLCAIKGDSRTSLESEAYASYMKGNLLFERDQNWDTALMNFKSARAVYEQLGKYGDLENQVLCRERVEELEPSIRYCLHKIGESNLQASELLQIDEMEGPALDLFKAKLEAVMAEARSQQAASMTEFHWLGHRFPISNGKTRVAILKAQELEKDLHGPSADSLSAERRLAIFDKIFTAYHEARSCIRSDLASSGNAENVKDDLNGLDKAVSAVLGQRTIERNQLLVSIAKSKLTRRRDDKSEKVTKPEELVRLYDLLLQNTTDLSDLVNSGRDRKPEELSFSEDCALKSLSFRAERCFYLAKSYSLSGKRAEAYALYCRARSLAEEALQNFQISNGSNQVLYKHLWLSIYFCICVGTS
;
A
#
# COMPACT_ATOMS: atom_id res chain seq x y z
N MET A 1 25.11 59.92 14.54
CA MET A 1 25.06 58.82 13.56
C MET A 1 26.09 57.80 13.98
N GLU A 2 25.66 56.74 14.65
CA GLU A 2 26.42 55.49 14.72
C GLU A 2 25.44 54.41 14.28
N ILE A 3 25.79 53.74 13.18
CA ILE A 3 24.94 52.81 12.46
C ILE A 3 25.13 51.44 13.11
N ASP A 4 24.04 50.90 13.63
CA ASP A 4 23.95 49.57 14.22
C ASP A 4 24.05 48.53 13.10
N HIS A 5 25.12 47.71 13.10
CA HIS A 5 25.28 46.61 12.16
C HIS A 5 24.58 45.36 12.73
N PRO A 6 23.59 44.78 12.03
CA PRO A 6 22.97 43.55 12.47
C PRO A 6 23.95 42.37 12.31
N LYS A 7 24.10 41.59 13.39
CA LYS A 7 24.88 40.34 13.39
C LYS A 7 24.35 39.38 12.31
N PRO A 8 25.22 38.72 11.53
CA PRO A 8 24.79 37.80 10.49
C PRO A 8 24.18 36.54 11.11
N ASN A 9 23.03 36.13 10.57
CA ASN A 9 22.37 34.86 10.87
C ASN A 9 23.36 33.70 10.72
N ALA A 10 23.54 32.95 11.81
CA ALA A 10 24.31 31.72 11.77
C ALA A 10 23.62 30.72 10.82
N PRO A 11 24.39 30.01 9.97
CA PRO A 11 23.82 29.00 9.08
C PRO A 11 23.24 27.84 9.90
N ASP A 12 22.06 27.35 9.51
CA ASP A 12 21.42 26.16 10.07
C ASP A 12 22.39 24.96 10.04
N GLN A 13 23.08 24.72 11.15
CA GLN A 13 23.85 23.51 11.35
C GLN A 13 22.87 22.33 11.38
N VAL A 14 22.84 21.56 10.29
CA VAL A 14 22.11 20.29 10.22
C VAL A 14 22.69 19.37 11.29
N SER A 15 22.05 19.35 12.47
CA SER A 15 22.47 18.47 13.56
C SER A 15 22.34 17.01 13.09
N PRO A 16 23.34 16.14 13.32
CA PRO A 16 23.30 14.77 12.84
C PRO A 16 22.06 14.06 13.40
N LYS A 17 21.26 13.47 12.50
CA LYS A 17 20.07 12.72 12.87
C LYS A 17 20.48 11.35 13.42
N PHE A 18 19.81 10.91 14.48
CA PHE A 18 20.06 9.63 15.12
C PHE A 18 19.23 8.52 14.47
N SER A 19 19.86 7.38 14.18
CA SER A 19 19.19 6.19 13.65
C SER A 19 19.05 5.12 14.74
N ILE A 20 17.85 4.60 14.94
CA ILE A 20 17.50 3.52 15.87
C ILE A 20 16.46 2.62 15.21
N ASN A 21 16.77 1.34 15.07
CA ASN A 21 15.76 0.31 14.79
C ASN A 21 15.03 -0.03 16.09
N VAL A 22 13.93 0.66 16.35
CA VAL A 22 13.17 0.61 17.60
C VAL A 22 12.57 -0.78 17.78
N LEU A 23 11.99 -1.36 16.72
CA LEU A 23 11.36 -2.68 16.80
C LEU A 23 12.38 -3.78 17.09
N GLN A 24 13.51 -3.78 16.38
CA GLN A 24 14.58 -4.77 16.59
C GLN A 24 15.19 -4.63 17.99
N LEU A 25 15.46 -3.41 18.44
CA LEU A 25 15.96 -3.13 19.79
C LEU A 25 14.99 -3.63 20.88
N LEU A 26 13.68 -3.43 20.65
CA LEU A 26 12.63 -3.85 21.56
C LEU A 26 12.55 -5.38 21.64
N LYS A 27 12.37 -6.03 20.48
CA LYS A 27 12.15 -7.49 20.40
C LYS A 27 13.36 -8.27 20.90
N SER A 28 14.58 -7.86 20.52
CA SER A 28 15.81 -8.47 21.04
C SER A 28 15.90 -8.37 22.56
N ALA A 29 15.65 -7.19 23.15
CA ALA A 29 15.68 -7.00 24.59
C ALA A 29 14.59 -7.79 25.33
N GLN A 30 13.38 -7.85 24.78
CA GLN A 30 12.25 -8.59 25.35
C GLN A 30 12.55 -10.10 25.35
N MET A 31 12.98 -10.66 24.22
CA MET A 31 13.28 -12.08 24.07
C MET A 31 14.45 -12.54 24.95
N GLN A 32 15.52 -11.74 25.03
CA GLN A 32 16.71 -12.09 25.82
C GLN A 32 16.46 -11.99 27.34
N HIS A 33 15.56 -11.12 27.78
CA HIS A 33 15.43 -10.75 29.20
C HIS A 33 14.09 -11.10 29.85
N GLY A 34 13.37 -12.09 29.33
CA GLY A 34 12.30 -12.78 30.05
C GLY A 34 11.02 -13.04 29.26
N LEU A 35 10.69 -12.20 28.26
CA LEU A 35 9.39 -12.29 27.58
C LEU A 35 9.26 -13.53 26.70
N ARG A 36 10.37 -14.19 26.32
CA ARG A 36 10.33 -15.52 25.70
C ARG A 36 9.54 -16.55 26.53
N HIS A 37 9.51 -16.39 27.85
CA HIS A 37 8.77 -17.25 28.78
C HIS A 37 7.63 -16.50 29.49
N GLY A 38 7.25 -15.31 29.02
CA GLY A 38 6.23 -14.47 29.66
C GLY A 38 6.65 -13.83 31.00
N ASP A 39 7.94 -13.82 31.35
CA ASP A 39 8.40 -13.24 32.61
C ASP A 39 8.59 -11.71 32.50
N TYR A 40 7.50 -10.98 32.70
CA TYR A 40 7.51 -9.52 32.73
C TYR A 40 8.28 -8.95 33.94
N THR A 41 8.37 -9.67 35.06
CA THR A 41 9.11 -9.19 36.24
C THR A 41 10.60 -9.12 35.96
N ARG A 42 11.15 -10.15 35.30
CA ARG A 42 12.55 -10.20 34.88
C ARG A 42 12.87 -9.10 33.89
N TYR A 43 12.00 -8.87 32.91
CA TYR A 43 12.19 -7.79 31.94
C TYR A 43 12.14 -6.40 32.60
N ARG A 44 11.21 -6.16 33.53
CA ARG A 44 11.16 -4.91 34.32
C ARG A 44 12.45 -4.66 35.11
N ARG A 45 13.02 -5.71 35.72
CA ARG A 45 14.31 -5.64 36.45
C ARG A 45 15.44 -5.29 35.50
N TYR A 46 15.48 -5.91 34.33
CA TYR A 46 16.42 -5.57 33.26
C TYR A 46 16.32 -4.11 32.85
N CYS A 47 15.13 -3.61 32.51
CA CYS A 47 14.92 -2.22 32.13
C CYS A 47 15.38 -1.26 33.24
N THR A 48 15.15 -1.60 34.51
CA THR A 48 15.63 -0.81 35.65
C THR A 48 17.15 -0.77 35.74
N ALA A 49 17.82 -1.91 35.57
CA ALA A 49 19.29 -1.98 35.55
C ALA A 49 19.88 -1.23 34.35
N ARG A 50 19.29 -1.40 33.16
CA ARG A 50 19.72 -0.71 31.92
C ARG A 50 19.55 0.81 32.05
N LEU A 51 18.42 1.29 32.57
CA LEU A 51 18.23 2.70 32.89
C LEU A 51 19.31 3.22 33.85
N ARG A 52 19.59 2.50 34.94
CA ARG A 52 20.64 2.92 35.90
C ARG A 52 22.00 3.07 35.21
N ARG A 53 22.37 2.15 34.33
CA ARG A 53 23.63 2.24 33.55
C ARG A 53 23.61 3.43 32.59
N LEU A 54 22.51 3.65 31.87
CA LEU A 54 22.35 4.78 30.95
C LEU A 54 22.48 6.12 31.69
N TYR A 55 21.73 6.31 32.77
CA TYR A 55 21.80 7.52 33.61
C TYR A 55 23.23 7.78 34.14
N LYS A 56 23.95 6.72 34.55
CA LYS A 56 25.34 6.84 35.02
C LYS A 56 26.28 7.20 33.86
N SER A 57 26.15 6.53 32.71
CA SER A 57 27.01 6.74 31.53
C SER A 57 26.84 8.13 30.91
N LEU A 58 25.62 8.67 30.93
CA LEU A 58 25.29 10.00 30.42
C LEU A 58 25.51 11.11 31.45
N LYS A 59 25.99 10.76 32.66
CA LYS A 59 26.10 11.68 33.81
C LYS A 59 24.79 12.48 34.05
N PHE A 60 23.64 11.85 33.76
CA PHE A 60 22.31 12.48 33.79
C PHE A 60 21.52 12.12 35.07
N THR A 61 22.20 11.89 36.19
CA THR A 61 21.54 11.47 37.45
C THR A 61 20.74 12.59 38.11
N HIS A 62 19.66 12.25 38.81
CA HIS A 62 18.78 13.18 39.53
C HIS A 62 19.33 13.65 40.89
N GLY A 63 20.64 13.94 40.96
CA GLY A 63 21.35 14.27 42.19
C GLY A 63 21.98 13.06 42.90
N ARG A 64 22.95 13.34 43.80
CA ARG A 64 23.59 12.38 44.71
C ARG A 64 23.17 12.73 46.14
N GLY A 65 21.97 12.29 46.56
CA GLY A 65 21.39 12.65 47.85
C GLY A 65 19.95 13.18 47.68
N LYS A 66 19.77 14.51 47.73
CA LYS A 66 18.45 15.12 47.48
C LYS A 66 18.05 14.94 46.02
N TYR A 67 16.80 14.51 45.80
CA TYR A 67 16.25 14.31 44.47
C TYR A 67 16.07 15.66 43.75
N THR A 68 16.77 15.84 42.64
CA THR A 68 16.60 16.97 41.73
C THR A 68 16.20 16.43 40.36
N ARG A 69 14.93 16.65 40.00
CA ARG A 69 14.41 16.18 38.71
C ARG A 69 15.13 16.89 37.57
N ARG A 70 15.80 16.13 36.72
CA ARG A 70 16.34 16.60 35.44
C ARG A 70 15.38 16.18 34.34
N ALA A 71 14.73 17.15 33.71
CA ALA A 71 13.80 16.89 32.62
C ALA A 71 14.57 16.57 31.34
N ILE A 72 14.05 15.63 30.55
CA ILE A 72 14.60 15.30 29.23
C ILE A 72 13.87 16.20 28.25
N THR A 73 14.59 17.20 27.74
CA THR A 73 14.14 18.18 26.74
C THR A 73 14.93 17.99 25.45
N GLU A 74 14.52 18.66 24.37
CA GLU A 74 15.21 18.59 23.06
C GLU A 74 16.70 18.95 23.16
N SER A 75 17.03 19.97 23.95
CA SER A 75 18.41 20.39 24.23
C SER A 75 19.24 19.37 25.02
N SER A 76 18.58 18.45 25.73
CA SER A 76 19.27 17.39 26.48
C SER A 76 19.68 16.20 25.63
N VAL A 77 19.11 16.06 24.43
CA VAL A 77 19.38 14.93 23.51
C VAL A 77 20.64 15.23 22.69
N THR A 78 21.80 14.99 23.29
CA THR A 78 23.10 15.13 22.60
C THR A 78 23.55 13.84 21.92
N GLU A 79 23.00 12.69 22.34
CA GLU A 79 23.40 11.36 21.85
C GLU A 79 22.18 10.41 21.78
N VAL A 80 22.27 9.39 20.91
CA VAL A 80 21.29 8.31 20.74
C VAL A 80 20.88 7.66 22.08
N ARG A 81 21.81 7.57 23.03
CA ARG A 81 21.58 6.97 24.35
C ARG A 81 20.49 7.68 25.17
N PHE A 82 20.24 8.98 24.92
CA PHE A 82 19.11 9.69 25.55
C PHE A 82 17.76 9.18 25.03
N LEU A 83 17.66 8.85 23.74
CA LEU A 83 16.47 8.24 23.16
C LEU A 83 16.22 6.84 23.75
N HIS A 84 17.27 6.03 23.89
CA HIS A 84 17.18 4.74 24.61
C HIS A 84 16.68 4.92 26.04
N LEU A 85 17.12 5.97 26.75
CA LEU A 85 16.70 6.23 28.11
C LEU A 85 15.19 6.51 28.19
N VAL A 86 14.62 7.26 27.24
CA VAL A 86 13.16 7.49 27.17
C VAL A 86 12.40 6.23 26.75
N LEU A 87 12.95 5.44 25.82
CA LEU A 87 12.34 4.18 25.40
C LEU A 87 12.26 3.18 26.58
N TYR A 88 13.36 2.97 27.30
CA TYR A 88 13.38 2.04 28.44
C TYR A 88 12.57 2.53 29.66
N THR A 89 12.32 3.84 29.81
CA THR A 89 11.38 4.31 30.85
C THR A 89 9.94 4.00 30.50
N ALA A 90 9.55 4.07 29.22
CA ALA A 90 8.26 3.61 28.73
C ALA A 90 8.12 2.09 28.90
N GLU A 91 9.10 1.30 28.44
CA GLU A 91 9.09 -0.16 28.51
C GLU A 91 9.02 -0.69 29.95
N ARG A 92 9.75 -0.07 30.88
CA ARG A 92 9.66 -0.44 32.30
C ARG A 92 8.25 -0.23 32.86
N ALA A 93 7.57 0.84 32.44
CA ALA A 93 6.21 1.12 32.87
C ALA A 93 5.20 0.15 32.23
N TRP A 94 5.36 -0.15 30.94
CA TRP A 94 4.54 -1.12 30.22
C TRP A 94 4.69 -2.53 30.78
N SER A 95 5.93 -3.00 30.96
CA SER A 95 6.22 -4.31 31.54
C SER A 95 5.62 -4.49 32.94
N HIS A 96 5.63 -3.43 33.76
CA HIS A 96 4.97 -3.45 35.07
C HIS A 96 3.44 -3.51 34.97
N ALA A 97 2.85 -2.93 33.92
CA ALA A 97 1.42 -3.09 33.67
C ALA A 97 1.09 -4.53 33.25
N MET A 98 1.88 -5.11 32.35
CA MET A 98 1.67 -6.47 31.85
C MET A 98 1.88 -7.53 32.95
N GLU A 99 2.83 -7.35 33.85
CA GLU A 99 3.01 -8.19 35.06
C GLU A 99 1.73 -8.24 35.90
N LYS A 100 0.98 -7.13 35.99
CA LYS A 100 -0.30 -7.09 36.72
C LYS A 100 -1.47 -7.61 35.90
N ARG A 101 -1.34 -7.66 34.57
CA ARG A 101 -2.35 -8.21 33.67
C ARG A 101 -2.34 -9.74 33.69
N GLN A 102 -1.16 -10.36 33.70
CA GLN A 102 -0.97 -11.80 33.55
C GLN A 102 -1.07 -12.59 34.88
N LEU A 103 -1.88 -12.12 35.83
CA LEU A 103 -2.13 -12.87 37.06
C LEU A 103 -3.04 -14.07 36.76
N PRO A 104 -2.84 -15.26 37.38
CA PRO A 104 -3.64 -16.46 37.12
C PRO A 104 -5.16 -16.25 37.27
N ASP A 105 -5.56 -15.47 38.28
CA ASP A 105 -6.97 -15.14 38.57
C ASP A 105 -7.44 -13.84 37.89
N GLY A 106 -6.60 -13.25 37.04
CA GLY A 106 -6.78 -11.90 36.50
C GLY A 106 -6.58 -10.77 37.54
N PRO A 107 -6.55 -9.50 37.10
CA PRO A 107 -6.39 -8.37 38.00
C PRO A 107 -7.69 -8.03 38.73
N THR A 108 -7.62 -7.91 40.07
CA THR A 108 -8.70 -7.30 40.87
C THR A 108 -8.97 -5.85 40.43
N ALA A 109 -10.14 -5.28 40.76
CA ALA A 109 -10.50 -3.90 40.39
C ALA A 109 -9.42 -2.86 40.80
N ARG A 110 -8.84 -3.00 42.01
CA ARG A 110 -7.76 -2.12 42.49
C ARG A 110 -6.47 -2.32 41.67
N GLN A 111 -6.12 -3.55 41.34
CA GLN A 111 -4.97 -3.86 40.51
C GLN A 111 -5.16 -3.37 39.07
N ARG A 112 -6.38 -3.42 38.53
CA ARG A 112 -6.72 -2.85 37.22
C ARG A 112 -6.53 -1.33 37.18
N ILE A 113 -6.97 -0.60 38.20
CA ILE A 113 -6.71 0.86 38.32
C ILE A 113 -5.21 1.15 38.30
N TYR A 114 -4.43 0.36 39.05
CA TYR A 114 -2.98 0.49 39.10
C TYR A 114 -2.31 0.17 37.76
N LEU A 115 -2.72 -0.91 37.10
CA LEU A 115 -2.29 -1.30 35.74
C LEU A 115 -2.54 -0.16 34.75
N ILE A 116 -3.75 0.39 34.72
CA ILE A 116 -4.11 1.52 33.86
C ILE A 116 -3.22 2.73 34.18
N GLY A 117 -2.96 3.01 35.45
CA GLY A 117 -2.03 4.05 35.87
C GLY A 117 -0.60 3.84 35.35
N ARG A 118 -0.14 2.60 35.26
CA ARG A 118 1.17 2.24 34.67
C ARG A 118 1.17 2.41 33.15
N LEU A 119 0.11 2.02 32.46
CA LEU A 119 -0.03 2.26 31.02
C LEU A 119 -0.10 3.74 30.67
N ARG A 120 -0.81 4.57 31.45
CA ARG A 120 -0.79 6.04 31.27
C ARG A 120 0.63 6.59 31.32
N LYS A 121 1.44 6.07 32.25
CA LYS A 121 2.84 6.45 32.37
C LYS A 121 3.66 5.98 31.17
N ALA A 122 3.43 4.75 30.68
CA ALA A 122 4.08 4.23 29.47
C ALA A 122 3.77 5.11 28.25
N VAL A 123 2.49 5.44 28.02
CA VAL A 123 2.04 6.34 26.94
C VAL A 123 2.73 7.70 27.04
N LYS A 124 2.76 8.33 28.22
CA LYS A 124 3.43 9.63 28.41
C LYS A 124 4.91 9.61 27.99
N TRP A 125 5.61 8.52 28.28
CA TRP A 125 7.01 8.37 27.88
C TRP A 125 7.14 8.02 26.39
N ALA A 126 6.25 7.20 25.84
CA ALA A 126 6.24 6.88 24.42
C ALA A 126 5.92 8.10 23.54
N THR A 127 5.00 8.97 23.97
CA THR A 127 4.73 10.24 23.27
C THR A 127 5.92 11.18 23.32
N LEU A 128 6.63 11.25 24.46
CA LEU A 128 7.88 12.02 24.55
C LEU A 128 8.97 11.42 23.66
N PHE A 129 9.08 10.10 23.61
CA PHE A 129 10.03 9.39 22.75
C PHE A 129 9.77 9.73 21.28
N SER A 130 8.52 9.64 20.84
CA SER A 130 8.11 9.98 19.48
C SER A 130 8.39 11.43 19.13
N HIS A 131 8.07 12.37 20.04
CA HIS A 131 8.39 13.81 19.85
C HIS A 131 9.89 14.05 19.66
N LEU A 132 10.73 13.44 20.52
CA LEU A 132 12.18 13.60 20.42
C LEU A 132 12.76 12.95 19.15
N CYS A 133 12.21 11.80 18.73
CA CYS A 133 12.62 11.14 17.48
C CYS A 133 12.15 11.91 16.24
N ALA A 134 11.03 12.63 16.30
CA ALA A 134 10.60 13.50 15.20
C ALA A 134 11.57 14.66 14.95
N ILE A 135 12.21 15.17 16.01
CA ILE A 135 13.14 16.31 15.93
C ILE A 135 14.58 15.86 15.68
N LYS A 136 15.02 14.80 16.35
CA LYS A 136 16.43 14.36 16.38
C LYS A 136 16.69 13.03 15.66
N GLY A 137 15.66 12.29 15.29
CA GLY A 137 15.76 11.02 14.60
C GLY A 137 15.79 11.16 13.07
N ASP A 138 16.24 10.12 12.39
CA ASP A 138 16.02 9.94 10.95
C ASP A 138 14.53 9.67 10.65
N SER A 139 14.19 9.69 9.35
CA SER A 139 12.83 9.46 8.83
C SER A 139 12.24 8.15 9.39
N ARG A 140 13.03 7.08 9.33
CA ARG A 140 12.68 5.73 9.80
C ARG A 140 12.46 5.68 11.32
N THR A 141 13.38 6.20 12.12
CA THR A 141 13.27 6.19 13.60
C THR A 141 12.07 7.01 14.05
N SER A 142 11.81 8.15 13.40
CA SER A 142 10.62 8.95 13.63
C SER A 142 9.34 8.14 13.41
N LEU A 143 9.25 7.43 12.28
CA LEU A 143 8.10 6.58 11.94
C LEU A 143 7.93 5.39 12.90
N GLU A 144 9.01 4.66 13.21
CA GLU A 144 8.98 3.54 14.15
C GLU A 144 8.60 3.98 15.57
N SER A 145 9.09 5.16 15.99
CA SER A 145 8.74 5.74 17.30
C SER A 145 7.26 6.13 17.39
N GLU A 146 6.68 6.60 16.28
CA GLU A 146 5.26 6.94 16.16
C GLU A 146 4.41 5.68 16.23
N ALA A 147 4.78 4.62 15.50
CA ALA A 147 4.11 3.31 15.59
C ALA A 147 4.16 2.71 17.00
N TYR A 148 5.30 2.85 17.69
CA TYR A 148 5.44 2.43 19.09
C TYR A 148 4.55 3.25 20.04
N ALA A 149 4.47 4.57 19.85
CA ALA A 149 3.59 5.43 20.64
C ALA A 149 2.11 5.10 20.41
N SER A 150 1.70 4.88 19.16
CA SER A 150 0.36 4.43 18.78
C SER A 150 0.03 3.08 19.42
N TYR A 151 0.94 2.10 19.37
CA TYR A 151 0.76 0.82 20.06
C TYR A 151 0.51 0.98 21.57
N MET A 152 1.33 1.80 22.25
CA MET A 152 1.20 2.04 23.68
C MET A 152 -0.14 2.72 24.01
N LYS A 153 -0.57 3.67 23.17
CA LYS A 153 -1.84 4.38 23.33
C LYS A 153 -3.04 3.46 23.07
N GLY A 154 -2.98 2.60 22.05
CA GLY A 154 -3.96 1.56 21.78
C GLY A 154 -4.15 0.64 22.98
N ASN A 155 -3.06 0.12 23.56
CA ASN A 155 -3.11 -0.71 24.77
C ASN A 155 -3.76 -0.01 25.97
N LEU A 156 -3.47 1.28 26.18
CA LEU A 156 -4.08 2.04 27.28
C LEU A 156 -5.61 2.16 27.10
N LEU A 157 -6.07 2.45 25.89
CA LEU A 157 -7.49 2.62 25.59
C LEU A 157 -8.23 1.29 25.65
N PHE A 158 -7.60 0.24 25.13
CA PHE A 158 -8.07 -1.14 25.21
C PHE A 158 -8.33 -1.56 26.66
N GLU A 159 -7.36 -1.35 27.56
CA GLU A 159 -7.49 -1.71 28.99
C GLU A 159 -8.47 -0.84 29.78
N ARG A 160 -8.85 0.32 29.24
CA ARG A 160 -9.87 1.20 29.85
C ARG A 160 -11.29 0.79 29.47
N ASP A 161 -11.46 -0.07 28.48
CA ASP A 161 -12.76 -0.40 27.87
C ASP A 161 -13.53 0.86 27.40
N GLN A 162 -12.80 1.87 26.91
CA GLN A 162 -13.35 3.16 26.49
C GLN A 162 -12.79 3.58 25.13
N ASN A 163 -13.64 4.21 24.30
CA ASN A 163 -13.29 4.78 23.00
C ASN A 163 -12.63 3.75 22.06
N TRP A 164 -13.33 2.65 21.80
CA TRP A 164 -12.87 1.55 20.95
C TRP A 164 -12.42 2.01 19.57
N ASP A 165 -13.09 3.02 19.00
CA ASP A 165 -12.71 3.62 17.71
C ASP A 165 -11.30 4.18 17.77
N THR A 166 -10.99 5.00 18.78
CA THR A 166 -9.65 5.56 18.93
C THR A 166 -8.60 4.49 19.21
N ALA A 167 -8.94 3.43 19.95
CA ALA A 167 -8.03 2.30 20.17
C ALA A 167 -7.73 1.58 18.86
N LEU A 168 -8.77 1.28 18.08
CA LEU A 168 -8.70 0.65 16.77
C LEU A 168 -7.81 1.47 15.81
N MET A 169 -7.99 2.79 15.76
CA MET A 169 -7.18 3.65 14.89
C MET A 169 -5.70 3.64 15.27
N ASN A 170 -5.39 3.64 16.57
CA ASN A 170 -4.01 3.53 17.02
C ASN A 170 -3.38 2.17 16.67
N PHE A 171 -4.14 1.07 16.77
CA PHE A 171 -3.66 -0.25 16.35
C PHE A 171 -3.53 -0.37 14.82
N LYS A 172 -4.48 0.15 14.04
CA LYS A 172 -4.42 0.20 12.57
C LYS A 172 -3.21 1.01 12.09
N SER A 173 -2.99 2.20 12.67
CA SER A 173 -1.81 3.02 12.38
C SER A 173 -0.50 2.27 12.66
N ALA A 174 -0.38 1.65 13.84
CA ALA A 174 0.81 0.86 14.18
C ALA A 174 1.00 -0.34 13.23
N ARG A 175 -0.09 -1.06 12.92
CA ARG A 175 -0.07 -2.19 11.97
C ARG A 175 0.44 -1.75 10.60
N ALA A 176 -0.10 -0.65 10.05
CA ALA A 176 0.28 -0.18 8.73
C ALA A 176 1.75 0.24 8.65
N VAL A 177 2.29 0.90 9.69
CA VAL A 177 3.72 1.20 9.74
C VAL A 177 4.54 -0.09 9.67
N TYR A 178 4.27 -1.07 10.54
CA TYR A 178 5.06 -2.31 10.56
C TYR A 178 4.90 -3.13 9.29
N GLU A 179 3.72 -3.15 8.69
CA GLU A 179 3.48 -3.82 7.41
C GLU A 179 4.30 -3.17 6.28
N GLN A 180 4.34 -1.83 6.21
CA GLN A 180 5.15 -1.12 5.22
C GLN A 180 6.66 -1.28 5.49
N LEU A 181 7.11 -1.17 6.73
CA LEU A 181 8.52 -1.39 7.09
C LEU A 181 8.97 -2.83 6.82
N GLY A 182 8.05 -3.79 6.91
CA GLY A 182 8.26 -5.17 6.53
C GLY A 182 8.58 -5.31 5.03
N LYS A 183 7.97 -4.53 4.14
CA LYS A 183 8.21 -4.68 2.68
C LYS A 183 9.64 -4.36 2.26
N TYR A 184 10.31 -3.42 2.92
CA TYR A 184 11.62 -2.89 2.50
C TYR A 184 12.76 -3.10 3.50
N GLY A 185 12.50 -3.77 4.62
CA GLY A 185 13.53 -4.11 5.61
C GLY A 185 14.34 -5.34 5.23
N ASP A 186 15.50 -5.52 5.88
CA ASP A 186 16.27 -6.77 5.85
C ASP A 186 15.43 -7.98 6.28
N LEU A 187 15.90 -9.20 5.99
CA LEU A 187 15.18 -10.43 6.33
C LEU A 187 14.81 -10.52 7.83
N GLU A 188 15.70 -10.09 8.72
CA GLU A 188 15.41 -10.03 10.16
C GLU A 188 14.29 -9.03 10.47
N ASN A 189 14.32 -7.85 9.85
CA ASN A 189 13.30 -6.81 10.04
C ASN A 189 11.94 -7.24 9.48
N GLN A 190 11.94 -7.93 8.33
CA GLN A 190 10.76 -8.54 7.73
C GLN A 190 10.05 -9.49 8.71
N VAL A 191 10.81 -10.42 9.30
CA VAL A 191 10.27 -11.38 10.26
C VAL A 191 9.71 -10.68 11.50
N LEU A 192 10.47 -9.74 12.08
CA LEU A 192 10.04 -9.00 13.26
C LEU A 192 8.78 -8.15 13.01
N CYS A 193 8.70 -7.51 11.83
CA CYS A 193 7.52 -6.74 11.44
C CYS A 193 6.30 -7.64 11.26
N ARG A 194 6.46 -8.81 10.63
CA ARG A 194 5.38 -9.79 10.46
C ARG A 194 4.86 -10.29 11.81
N GLU A 195 5.75 -10.73 12.70
CA GLU A 195 5.38 -11.14 14.06
C GLU A 195 4.65 -10.02 14.79
N ARG A 196 5.10 -8.77 14.62
CA ARG A 196 4.46 -7.62 15.24
C ARG A 196 3.06 -7.34 14.71
N VAL A 197 2.83 -7.50 13.40
CA VAL A 197 1.50 -7.37 12.80
C VAL A 197 0.58 -8.47 13.31
N GLU A 198 1.05 -9.72 13.38
CA GLU A 198 0.29 -10.85 13.91
C GLU A 198 -0.11 -10.65 15.39
N GLU A 199 0.75 -10.05 16.20
CA GLU A 199 0.45 -9.70 17.60
C GLU A 199 -0.65 -8.64 17.75
N LEU A 200 -0.79 -7.72 16.79
CA LEU A 200 -1.81 -6.67 16.83
C LEU A 200 -3.19 -7.18 16.43
N GLU A 201 -3.23 -8.24 15.61
CA GLU A 201 -4.44 -8.73 14.95
C GLU A 201 -5.57 -9.17 15.93
N PRO A 202 -5.29 -9.85 17.06
CA PRO A 202 -6.33 -10.15 18.04
C PRO A 202 -6.94 -8.90 18.68
N SER A 203 -6.12 -7.87 18.97
CA SER A 203 -6.59 -6.62 19.57
C SER A 203 -7.45 -5.82 18.58
N ILE A 204 -7.05 -5.79 17.31
CA ILE A 204 -7.81 -5.15 16.22
C ILE A 204 -9.17 -5.83 16.07
N ARG A 205 -9.21 -7.17 15.94
CA ARG A 205 -10.45 -7.94 15.83
C ARG A 205 -11.37 -7.73 17.02
N TYR A 206 -10.82 -7.70 18.23
CA TYR A 206 -11.61 -7.44 19.43
C TYR A 206 -12.23 -6.04 19.44
N CYS A 207 -11.46 -5.01 19.06
CA CYS A 207 -11.98 -3.64 18.94
C CYS A 207 -13.14 -3.57 17.94
N LEU A 208 -13.01 -4.20 16.75
CA LEU A 208 -14.07 -4.23 15.74
C LEU A 208 -15.34 -4.89 16.25
N HIS A 209 -15.20 -6.05 16.90
CA HIS A 209 -16.34 -6.75 17.49
C HIS A 209 -17.06 -5.89 18.54
N LYS A 210 -16.32 -5.08 19.31
CA LYS A 210 -16.92 -4.16 20.31
C LYS A 210 -17.61 -2.94 19.70
N ILE A 211 -17.18 -2.51 18.51
CA ILE A 211 -17.79 -1.40 17.77
C ILE A 211 -19.07 -1.86 17.05
N GLY A 212 -19.23 -3.17 16.80
CA GLY A 212 -20.38 -3.74 16.09
C GLY A 212 -20.10 -4.04 14.60
N GLU A 213 -18.85 -3.92 14.16
CA GLU A 213 -18.39 -4.28 12.82
C GLU A 213 -17.97 -5.76 12.74
N SER A 214 -18.85 -6.67 13.19
CA SER A 214 -18.55 -8.10 13.33
C SER A 214 -18.47 -8.87 12.00
N ASN A 215 -18.81 -8.26 10.86
CA ASN A 215 -18.86 -8.91 9.55
C ASN A 215 -17.74 -8.51 8.58
N LEU A 216 -16.80 -7.65 8.96
CA LEU A 216 -15.69 -7.27 8.07
C LEU A 216 -14.50 -8.23 8.27
N GLN A 217 -14.05 -8.87 7.19
CA GLN A 217 -12.81 -9.65 7.22
C GLN A 217 -11.63 -8.72 7.51
N ALA A 218 -10.68 -9.14 8.34
CA ALA A 218 -9.49 -8.36 8.71
C ALA A 218 -8.60 -7.92 7.51
N SER A 219 -8.82 -8.52 6.33
CA SER A 219 -8.20 -8.15 5.04
C SER A 219 -8.78 -6.86 4.43
N GLU A 220 -10.05 -6.55 4.66
CA GLU A 220 -10.69 -5.29 4.24
C GLU A 220 -10.30 -4.09 5.11
N LEU A 221 -9.48 -4.33 6.14
CA LEU A 221 -9.29 -3.42 7.26
C LEU A 221 -8.20 -2.35 7.10
N LEU A 222 -7.66 -2.20 5.89
CA LEU A 222 -6.66 -1.18 5.54
C LEU A 222 -7.30 0.18 5.18
N GLN A 223 -8.40 0.54 5.85
CA GLN A 223 -9.08 1.84 5.76
C GLN A 223 -8.29 2.96 6.47
N ILE A 224 -7.01 3.12 6.15
CA ILE A 224 -6.28 4.34 6.49
C ILE A 224 -6.50 5.39 5.39
N ASP A 225 -6.82 4.96 4.16
CA ASP A 225 -7.10 5.87 3.04
C ASP A 225 -8.45 6.60 3.19
N GLU A 226 -9.45 6.02 3.86
CA GLU A 226 -10.80 6.61 4.02
C GLU A 226 -10.91 7.60 5.20
N MET A 227 -9.88 7.70 6.03
CA MET A 227 -9.87 8.66 7.14
C MET A 227 -9.12 9.93 6.73
N GLU A 228 -9.72 11.08 7.03
CA GLU A 228 -9.17 12.40 6.75
C GLU A 228 -8.80 13.13 8.05
N GLY A 229 -7.65 13.81 8.06
CA GLY A 229 -7.24 14.65 9.17
C GLY A 229 -5.78 15.11 9.07
N PRO A 230 -5.43 16.34 9.50
CA PRO A 230 -4.09 16.91 9.32
C PRO A 230 -2.95 16.07 9.91
N ALA A 231 -3.21 15.42 11.05
CA ALA A 231 -2.24 14.54 11.69
C ALA A 231 -2.03 13.24 10.91
N LEU A 232 -3.08 12.72 10.27
CA LEU A 232 -3.00 11.52 9.45
C LEU A 232 -2.35 11.81 8.10
N ASP A 233 -2.55 13.00 7.54
CA ASP A 233 -1.87 13.43 6.31
C ASP A 233 -0.37 13.58 6.53
N LEU A 234 0.03 14.18 7.66
CA LEU A 234 1.43 14.25 8.07
C LEU A 234 2.03 12.85 8.25
N PHE A 235 1.27 11.93 8.85
CA PHE A 235 1.68 10.53 8.99
C PHE A 235 1.82 9.83 7.64
N LYS A 236 0.85 9.98 6.73
CA LYS A 236 0.89 9.44 5.35
C LYS A 236 2.10 9.99 4.59
N ALA A 237 2.40 11.28 4.72
CA ALA A 237 3.56 11.90 4.09
C ALA A 237 4.89 11.36 4.64
N LYS A 238 5.01 11.20 5.97
CA LYS A 238 6.20 10.57 6.58
C LYS A 238 6.38 9.13 6.14
N LEU A 239 5.28 8.38 6.08
CA LEU A 239 5.28 7.00 5.60
C LEU A 239 5.79 6.96 4.16
N GLU A 240 5.20 7.73 3.25
CA GLU A 240 5.62 7.76 1.85
C GLU A 240 7.07 8.23 1.69
N ALA A 241 7.56 9.14 2.54
CA ALA A 241 8.97 9.57 2.53
C ALA A 241 9.93 8.42 2.89
N VAL A 242 9.66 7.66 3.96
CA VAL A 242 10.45 6.48 4.35
C VAL A 242 10.42 5.43 3.24
N MET A 243 9.26 5.25 2.61
CA MET A 243 9.05 4.28 1.55
C MET A 243 9.77 4.68 0.28
N ALA A 244 9.77 5.97 -0.08
CA ALA A 244 10.53 6.50 -1.20
C ALA A 244 12.05 6.32 -0.99
N GLU A 245 12.54 6.54 0.23
CA GLU A 245 13.95 6.32 0.59
C GLU A 245 14.34 4.84 0.44
N ALA A 246 13.50 3.93 0.95
CA ALA A 246 13.75 2.49 0.86
C ALA A 246 13.65 1.97 -0.59
N ARG A 247 12.67 2.46 -1.37
CA ARG A 247 12.56 2.17 -2.81
C ARG A 247 13.77 2.68 -3.58
N SER A 248 14.33 3.84 -3.24
CA SER A 248 15.55 4.35 -3.86
C SER A 248 16.73 3.41 -3.65
N GLN A 249 16.88 2.85 -2.44
CA GLN A 249 17.91 1.85 -2.13
C GLN A 249 17.70 0.56 -2.92
N GLN A 250 16.46 0.06 -3.03
CA GLN A 250 16.14 -1.14 -3.80
C GLN A 250 16.31 -0.94 -5.31
N ALA A 251 15.84 0.20 -5.83
CA ALA A 251 15.94 0.58 -7.24
C ALA A 251 17.41 0.74 -7.70
N ALA A 252 18.35 0.95 -6.78
CA ALA A 252 19.78 0.99 -7.09
C ALA A 252 20.25 -0.30 -7.82
N SER A 253 19.64 -1.45 -7.51
CA SER A 253 19.95 -2.76 -8.12
C SER A 253 19.25 -3.03 -9.46
N MET A 254 18.19 -2.30 -9.78
CA MET A 254 17.44 -2.49 -11.03
C MET A 254 18.02 -1.62 -12.14
N THR A 255 18.92 -2.16 -12.95
CA THR A 255 19.57 -1.40 -14.05
C THR A 255 18.83 -1.50 -15.38
N GLU A 256 17.87 -2.40 -15.51
CA GLU A 256 17.23 -2.73 -16.79
C GLU A 256 15.73 -2.98 -16.62
N PHE A 257 14.98 -2.68 -17.68
CA PHE A 257 13.56 -2.97 -17.83
C PHE A 257 13.35 -4.00 -18.94
N HIS A 258 12.65 -5.08 -18.63
CA HIS A 258 12.38 -6.16 -19.57
C HIS A 258 10.94 -6.07 -20.08
N TRP A 259 10.77 -6.00 -21.40
CA TRP A 259 9.44 -5.99 -22.02
C TRP A 259 9.49 -6.68 -23.39
N LEU A 260 8.60 -7.66 -23.61
CA LEU A 260 8.50 -8.48 -24.84
C LEU A 260 9.86 -9.00 -25.36
N GLY A 261 10.71 -9.52 -24.47
CA GLY A 261 12.03 -10.04 -24.84
C GLY A 261 13.07 -8.97 -25.18
N HIS A 262 12.76 -7.68 -25.02
CA HIS A 262 13.71 -6.57 -25.07
C HIS A 262 14.18 -6.18 -23.67
N ARG A 263 15.45 -5.76 -23.59
CA ARG A 263 16.10 -5.24 -22.38
C ARG A 263 16.40 -3.78 -22.63
N PHE A 264 15.81 -2.89 -21.84
CA PHE A 264 16.01 -1.45 -21.94
C PHE A 264 16.83 -0.98 -20.73
N PRO A 265 18.00 -0.36 -20.94
CA PRO A 265 18.80 0.16 -19.83
C PRO A 265 18.11 1.36 -19.17
N ILE A 266 18.13 1.42 -17.83
CA ILE A 266 17.58 2.53 -17.05
C ILE A 266 18.68 3.21 -16.25
N SER A 267 19.22 4.29 -16.80
CA SER A 267 20.29 5.07 -16.15
C SER A 267 19.75 5.95 -15.01
N ASN A 268 18.59 6.58 -15.22
CA ASN A 268 18.03 7.56 -14.27
C ASN A 268 17.41 6.87 -13.04
N GLY A 269 17.90 7.22 -11.85
CA GLY A 269 17.39 6.71 -10.58
C GLY A 269 15.91 7.02 -10.33
N LYS A 270 15.41 8.18 -10.76
CA LYS A 270 13.99 8.54 -10.59
C LYS A 270 13.08 7.64 -11.42
N THR A 271 13.46 7.39 -12.67
CA THR A 271 12.76 6.45 -13.56
C THR A 271 12.74 5.04 -12.97
N ARG A 272 13.85 4.58 -12.40
CA ARG A 272 13.92 3.27 -11.72
C ARG A 272 12.96 3.18 -10.54
N VAL A 273 12.93 4.19 -9.68
CA VAL A 273 12.03 4.24 -8.52
C VAL A 273 10.56 4.24 -8.96
N ALA A 274 10.20 5.01 -9.98
CA ALA A 274 8.83 5.09 -10.48
C ALA A 274 8.36 3.77 -11.11
N ILE A 275 9.21 3.11 -11.92
CA ILE A 275 8.91 1.79 -12.51
C ILE A 275 8.80 0.72 -11.42
N LEU A 276 9.72 0.69 -10.44
CA LEU A 276 9.68 -0.26 -9.33
C LEU A 276 8.40 -0.09 -8.50
N LYS A 277 8.00 1.16 -8.21
CA LYS A 277 6.73 1.45 -7.53
C LYS A 277 5.53 0.91 -8.31
N ALA A 278 5.51 1.07 -9.63
CA ALA A 278 4.43 0.54 -10.47
C ALA A 278 4.41 -1.01 -10.45
N GLN A 279 5.55 -1.67 -10.58
CA GLN A 279 5.66 -3.13 -10.54
C GLN A 279 5.25 -3.74 -9.19
N GLU A 280 5.54 -3.05 -8.08
CA GLU A 280 5.07 -3.46 -6.75
C GLU A 280 3.55 -3.39 -6.63
N LEU A 281 2.95 -2.29 -7.09
CA LEU A 281 1.50 -2.13 -7.10
C LEU A 281 0.82 -3.17 -8.03
N GLU A 282 1.46 -3.55 -9.13
CA GLU A 282 0.99 -4.63 -10.00
C GLU A 282 1.05 -6.00 -9.31
N LYS A 283 2.09 -6.27 -8.51
CA LYS A 283 2.16 -7.50 -7.69
C LYS A 283 1.06 -7.53 -6.63
N ASP A 284 0.73 -6.39 -6.02
CA ASP A 284 -0.38 -6.29 -5.07
C ASP A 284 -1.74 -6.60 -5.75
N LEU A 285 -1.88 -6.34 -7.06
CA LEU A 285 -3.07 -6.61 -7.87
C LEU A 285 -3.21 -8.06 -8.35
N HIS A 286 -2.09 -8.79 -8.54
CA HIS A 286 -2.06 -10.16 -9.06
C HIS A 286 -1.59 -11.20 -8.03
N GLY A 287 -1.25 -10.76 -6.82
CA GLY A 287 -0.76 -11.61 -5.75
C GLY A 287 -1.85 -12.52 -5.14
N PRO A 288 -1.49 -13.40 -4.20
CA PRO A 288 -2.43 -14.34 -3.57
C PRO A 288 -3.58 -13.67 -2.80
N SER A 289 -3.46 -12.37 -2.47
CA SER A 289 -4.51 -11.56 -1.86
C SER A 289 -5.45 -10.88 -2.86
N ALA A 290 -5.19 -10.97 -4.18
CA ALA A 290 -5.93 -10.26 -5.22
C ALA A 290 -7.43 -10.56 -5.22
N ASP A 291 -7.81 -11.82 -4.95
CA ASP A 291 -9.21 -12.25 -4.94
C ASP A 291 -10.01 -11.72 -3.73
N SER A 292 -9.31 -11.27 -2.68
CA SER A 292 -9.93 -10.68 -1.49
C SER A 292 -10.17 -9.17 -1.59
N LEU A 293 -9.69 -8.52 -2.67
CA LEU A 293 -9.81 -7.07 -2.83
C LEU A 293 -11.15 -6.68 -3.47
N SER A 294 -11.84 -5.72 -2.84
CA SER A 294 -13.03 -5.11 -3.43
C SER A 294 -12.73 -4.43 -4.77
N ALA A 295 -13.74 -4.33 -5.63
CA ALA A 295 -13.58 -3.74 -6.96
C ALA A 295 -13.14 -2.27 -6.91
N GLU A 296 -13.65 -1.51 -5.94
CA GLU A 296 -13.26 -0.10 -5.71
C GLU A 296 -11.79 0.04 -5.32
N ARG A 297 -11.31 -0.86 -4.45
CA ARG A 297 -9.90 -0.86 -4.04
C ARG A 297 -8.97 -1.22 -5.19
N ARG A 298 -9.37 -2.17 -6.05
CA ARG A 298 -8.62 -2.50 -7.27
C ARG A 298 -8.53 -1.30 -8.22
N LEU A 299 -9.61 -0.54 -8.38
CA LEU A 299 -9.60 0.71 -9.18
C LEU A 299 -8.63 1.74 -8.59
N ALA A 300 -8.65 1.95 -7.27
CA ALA A 300 -7.72 2.89 -6.62
C ALA A 300 -6.24 2.48 -6.78
N ILE A 301 -5.95 1.17 -6.81
CA ILE A 301 -4.58 0.69 -7.09
C ILE A 301 -4.21 0.99 -8.55
N PHE A 302 -5.11 0.80 -9.52
CA PHE A 302 -4.85 1.18 -10.91
C PHE A 302 -4.53 2.68 -11.05
N ASP A 303 -5.23 3.57 -10.36
CA ASP A 303 -4.93 5.01 -10.39
C ASP A 303 -3.53 5.32 -9.84
N LYS A 304 -3.10 4.60 -8.79
CA LYS A 304 -1.73 4.68 -8.26
C LYS A 304 -0.69 4.14 -9.26
N ILE A 305 -0.99 3.06 -9.98
CA ILE A 305 -0.14 2.51 -11.04
C ILE A 305 0.02 3.51 -12.19
N PHE A 306 -1.08 4.11 -12.64
CA PHE A 306 -1.05 5.12 -13.71
C PHE A 306 -0.20 6.31 -13.30
N THR A 307 -0.36 6.80 -12.07
CA THR A 307 0.45 7.90 -11.53
C THR A 307 1.95 7.56 -11.58
N ALA A 308 2.33 6.34 -11.14
CA ALA A 308 3.73 5.90 -11.14
C ALA A 308 4.32 5.76 -12.56
N TYR A 309 3.59 5.15 -13.50
CA TYR A 309 4.05 5.06 -14.89
C TYR A 309 4.08 6.41 -15.61
N HIS A 310 3.14 7.32 -15.32
CA HIS A 310 3.19 8.68 -15.85
C HIS A 310 4.40 9.46 -15.32
N GLU A 311 4.74 9.30 -14.03
CA GLU A 311 5.97 9.87 -13.45
C GLU A 311 7.22 9.30 -14.12
N ALA A 312 7.28 7.99 -14.35
CA ALA A 312 8.37 7.35 -15.08
C ALA A 312 8.53 7.92 -16.50
N ARG A 313 7.43 8.05 -17.25
CA ARG A 313 7.44 8.62 -18.61
C ARG A 313 7.84 10.09 -18.61
N SER A 314 7.40 10.87 -17.63
CA SER A 314 7.80 12.26 -17.47
C SER A 314 9.32 12.38 -17.27
N CYS A 315 9.91 11.51 -16.44
CA CYS A 315 11.35 11.43 -16.27
C CYS A 315 12.06 11.03 -17.56
N ILE A 316 11.59 10.00 -18.27
CA ILE A 316 12.18 9.54 -19.53
C ILE A 316 12.15 10.65 -20.59
N ARG A 317 11.04 11.38 -20.71
CA ARG A 317 10.89 12.49 -21.66
C ARG A 317 11.77 13.69 -21.33
N SER A 318 11.95 13.98 -20.04
CA SER A 318 12.92 14.98 -19.59
C SER A 318 14.35 14.57 -19.94
N ASP A 319 14.69 13.29 -19.78
CA ASP A 319 16.00 12.75 -20.16
C ASP A 319 16.20 12.81 -21.68
N LEU A 320 15.18 12.47 -22.48
CA LEU A 320 15.19 12.62 -23.93
C LEU A 320 15.48 14.06 -24.36
N ALA A 321 14.79 15.03 -23.75
CA ALA A 321 14.98 16.45 -24.02
C ALA A 321 16.39 16.97 -23.65
N SER A 322 17.06 16.32 -22.68
CA SER A 322 18.39 16.70 -22.20
C SER A 322 19.54 15.87 -22.77
N SER A 323 19.25 14.78 -23.50
CA SER A 323 20.22 13.77 -23.98
C SER A 323 21.23 14.24 -25.06
N GLY A 324 21.23 15.50 -25.48
CA GLY A 324 22.17 16.02 -26.48
C GLY A 324 22.04 15.34 -27.86
N ASN A 325 23.14 15.10 -28.58
CA ASN A 325 23.16 14.45 -29.91
C ASN A 325 23.58 12.97 -29.87
N ALA A 326 23.54 12.31 -28.72
CA ALA A 326 23.88 10.89 -28.62
C ALA A 326 22.73 10.02 -29.17
N GLU A 327 22.78 9.64 -30.45
CA GLU A 327 21.72 8.88 -31.14
C GLU A 327 21.39 7.56 -30.41
N ASN A 328 22.38 6.77 -30.00
CA ASN A 328 22.15 5.51 -29.30
C ASN A 328 21.37 5.67 -27.97
N VAL A 329 21.65 6.74 -27.22
CA VAL A 329 20.96 7.01 -25.95
C VAL A 329 19.52 7.46 -26.19
N LYS A 330 19.28 8.22 -27.27
CA LYS A 330 17.93 8.61 -27.67
C LYS A 330 17.10 7.41 -28.11
N ASP A 331 17.68 6.49 -28.86
CA ASP A 331 17.00 5.28 -29.30
C ASP A 331 16.62 4.37 -28.12
N ASP A 332 17.54 4.18 -27.16
CA ASP A 332 17.27 3.44 -25.93
C ASP A 332 16.14 4.08 -25.11
N LEU A 333 16.15 5.40 -24.93
CA LEU A 333 15.14 6.14 -24.19
C LEU A 333 13.78 6.17 -24.91
N ASN A 334 13.77 6.27 -26.25
CA ASN A 334 12.55 6.18 -27.06
C ASN A 334 11.95 4.77 -26.98
N GLY A 335 12.79 3.73 -27.04
CA GLY A 335 12.40 2.34 -26.83
C GLY A 335 11.80 2.12 -25.43
N LEU A 336 12.43 2.70 -24.40
CA LEU A 336 11.93 2.66 -23.04
C LEU A 336 10.59 3.41 -22.87
N ASP A 337 10.42 4.63 -23.42
CA ASP A 337 9.12 5.34 -23.38
C ASP A 337 8.03 4.54 -24.11
N LYS A 338 8.36 3.93 -25.26
CA LYS A 338 7.42 3.06 -26.00
C LYS A 338 7.02 1.85 -25.15
N ALA A 339 7.98 1.16 -24.54
CA ALA A 339 7.72 -0.02 -23.71
C ALA A 339 6.87 0.32 -22.47
N VAL A 340 7.22 1.39 -21.75
CA VAL A 340 6.44 1.88 -20.59
C VAL A 340 5.04 2.33 -21.02
N SER A 341 4.91 3.00 -22.17
CA SER A 341 3.62 3.39 -22.74
C SER A 341 2.75 2.19 -23.10
N ALA A 342 3.35 1.12 -23.63
CA ALA A 342 2.64 -0.09 -23.97
C ALA A 342 2.16 -0.84 -22.72
N VAL A 343 2.99 -0.94 -21.67
CA VAL A 343 2.56 -1.49 -20.37
C VAL A 343 1.42 -0.66 -19.78
N LEU A 344 1.51 0.67 -19.81
CA LEU A 344 0.42 1.54 -19.37
C LEU A 344 -0.87 1.29 -20.16
N GLY A 345 -0.78 1.09 -21.48
CA GLY A 345 -1.91 0.73 -22.32
C GLY A 345 -2.53 -0.62 -21.94
N GLN A 346 -1.72 -1.64 -21.67
CA GLN A 346 -2.19 -2.94 -21.17
C GLN A 346 -2.96 -2.79 -19.86
N ARG A 347 -2.41 -2.05 -18.88
CA ARG A 347 -3.08 -1.79 -17.60
C ARG A 347 -4.36 -0.97 -17.75
N THR A 348 -4.40 -0.06 -18.72
CA THR A 348 -5.62 0.71 -19.06
C THR A 348 -6.73 -0.21 -19.55
N ILE A 349 -6.40 -1.19 -20.42
CA ILE A 349 -7.35 -2.21 -20.89
C ILE A 349 -7.84 -3.06 -19.70
N GLU A 350 -6.96 -3.53 -18.83
CA GLU A 350 -7.31 -4.33 -17.64
C GLU A 350 -8.24 -3.58 -16.68
N ARG A 351 -7.94 -2.30 -16.39
CA ARG A 351 -8.79 -1.43 -15.57
C ARG A 351 -10.17 -1.25 -16.18
N ASN A 352 -10.25 -1.06 -17.50
CA ASN A 352 -11.52 -0.88 -18.19
C ASN A 352 -12.32 -2.20 -18.30
N GLN A 353 -11.65 -3.36 -18.37
CA GLN A 353 -12.30 -4.66 -18.22
C GLN A 353 -12.90 -4.83 -16.81
N LEU A 354 -12.22 -4.36 -15.76
CA LEU A 354 -12.78 -4.34 -14.40
C LEU A 354 -14.03 -3.45 -14.34
N LEU A 355 -14.03 -2.26 -14.94
CA LEU A 355 -15.25 -1.43 -15.03
C LEU A 355 -16.40 -2.14 -15.75
N VAL A 356 -16.11 -2.84 -16.85
CA VAL A 356 -17.10 -3.68 -17.53
C VAL A 356 -17.64 -4.76 -16.60
N SER A 357 -16.79 -5.44 -15.83
CA SER A 357 -17.25 -6.47 -14.89
C SER A 357 -18.18 -5.91 -13.80
N ILE A 358 -17.89 -4.71 -13.29
CA ILE A 358 -18.75 -3.99 -12.32
C ILE A 358 -20.07 -3.59 -12.97
N ALA A 359 -20.04 -3.03 -14.18
CA ALA A 359 -21.24 -2.64 -14.91
C ALA A 359 -22.13 -3.86 -15.24
N LYS A 360 -21.52 -5.00 -15.61
CA LYS A 360 -22.24 -6.26 -15.85
C LYS A 360 -22.91 -6.78 -14.58
N SER A 361 -22.23 -6.77 -13.43
CA SER A 361 -22.80 -7.26 -12.16
C SER A 361 -24.00 -6.42 -11.73
N LYS A 362 -23.93 -5.09 -11.88
CA LYS A 362 -25.05 -4.17 -11.66
C LYS A 362 -26.22 -4.41 -12.61
N LEU A 363 -25.96 -4.73 -13.88
CA LEU A 363 -27.01 -5.04 -14.86
C LEU A 363 -27.76 -6.35 -14.55
N THR A 364 -27.10 -7.33 -13.91
CA THR A 364 -27.70 -8.64 -13.56
C THR A 364 -28.48 -8.66 -12.25
N ARG A 365 -28.28 -7.68 -11.36
CA ARG A 365 -29.03 -7.60 -10.09
C ARG A 365 -30.50 -7.22 -10.36
N ARG A 366 -31.44 -7.99 -9.81
CA ARG A 366 -32.89 -7.74 -9.96
C ARG A 366 -33.31 -6.45 -9.23
N ARG A 367 -34.35 -5.82 -9.77
CA ARG A 367 -35.00 -4.53 -9.45
C ARG A 367 -35.47 -4.28 -7.99
N ASP A 368 -34.92 -4.94 -6.96
CA ASP A 368 -35.47 -4.83 -5.60
C ASP A 368 -34.84 -3.74 -4.71
N ASP A 369 -33.68 -3.17 -5.07
CA ASP A 369 -33.08 -2.08 -4.29
C ASP A 369 -33.42 -0.69 -4.88
N LYS A 370 -34.30 0.04 -4.18
CA LYS A 370 -34.82 1.37 -4.53
C LYS A 370 -33.76 2.50 -4.52
N SER A 371 -32.46 2.22 -4.40
CA SER A 371 -31.41 3.24 -4.27
C SER A 371 -30.23 3.15 -5.25
N GLU A 372 -30.10 2.10 -6.08
CA GLU A 372 -28.99 2.01 -7.05
C GLU A 372 -29.42 2.43 -8.47
N LYS A 373 -28.64 3.32 -9.10
CA LYS A 373 -28.81 3.70 -10.52
C LYS A 373 -28.65 2.45 -11.38
N VAL A 374 -29.71 2.04 -12.05
CA VAL A 374 -29.70 0.91 -12.99
C VAL A 374 -28.75 1.22 -14.15
N THR A 375 -27.68 0.42 -14.29
CA THR A 375 -26.79 0.46 -15.45
C THR A 375 -27.57 0.08 -16.69
N LYS A 376 -27.59 0.94 -17.70
CA LYS A 376 -28.27 0.65 -18.97
C LYS A 376 -27.31 -0.06 -19.94
N PRO A 377 -27.81 -0.90 -20.88
CA PRO A 377 -26.94 -1.57 -21.86
C PRO A 377 -26.07 -0.61 -22.69
N GLU A 378 -26.52 0.63 -22.92
CA GLU A 378 -25.75 1.65 -23.65
C GLU A 378 -24.47 2.06 -22.92
N GLU A 379 -24.42 1.95 -21.59
CA GLU A 379 -23.22 2.22 -20.80
C GLU A 379 -22.14 1.15 -21.07
N LEU A 380 -22.54 -0.11 -21.19
CA LEU A 380 -21.63 -1.20 -21.57
C LEU A 380 -21.13 -1.02 -23.01
N VAL A 381 -21.98 -0.58 -23.94
CA VAL A 381 -21.54 -0.26 -25.32
C VAL A 381 -20.43 0.79 -25.31
N ARG A 382 -20.58 1.88 -24.55
CA ARG A 382 -19.54 2.92 -24.43
C ARG A 382 -18.24 2.39 -23.82
N LEU A 383 -18.32 1.53 -22.80
CA LEU A 383 -17.14 0.91 -22.20
C LEU A 383 -16.42 -0.01 -23.19
N TYR A 384 -17.15 -0.75 -24.03
CA TYR A 384 -16.54 -1.56 -25.08
C TYR A 384 -15.98 -0.72 -26.24
N ASP A 385 -16.62 0.39 -26.61
CA ASP A 385 -16.03 1.36 -27.56
C ASP A 385 -14.68 1.87 -27.04
N LEU A 386 -14.61 2.22 -25.75
CA LEU A 386 -13.37 2.63 -25.10
C LEU A 386 -12.33 1.51 -25.08
N LEU A 387 -12.71 0.27 -24.77
CA LEU A 387 -11.80 -0.88 -24.82
C LEU A 387 -11.26 -1.14 -26.23
N LEU A 388 -12.09 -0.98 -27.26
CA LEU A 388 -11.67 -1.12 -28.65
C LEU A 388 -10.66 -0.04 -29.03
N GLN A 389 -10.93 1.23 -28.69
CA GLN A 389 -9.99 2.32 -28.94
C GLN A 389 -8.65 2.10 -28.23
N ASN A 390 -8.67 1.71 -26.95
CA ASN A 390 -7.43 1.44 -26.21
C ASN A 390 -6.64 0.27 -26.82
N THR A 391 -7.34 -0.74 -27.35
CA THR A 391 -6.71 -1.91 -27.98
C THR A 391 -6.09 -1.54 -29.34
N THR A 392 -6.75 -0.68 -30.12
CA THR A 392 -6.20 -0.16 -31.39
C THR A 392 -4.99 0.72 -31.13
N ASP A 393 -5.08 1.66 -30.19
CA ASP A 393 -3.97 2.57 -29.85
C ASP A 393 -2.74 1.78 -29.37
N LEU A 394 -2.96 0.73 -28.57
CA LEU A 394 -1.90 -0.16 -28.10
C LEU A 394 -1.29 -0.99 -29.24
N SER A 395 -2.12 -1.54 -30.13
CA SER A 395 -1.67 -2.28 -31.30
C SER A 395 -0.82 -1.39 -32.22
N ASP A 396 -1.28 -0.17 -32.50
CA ASP A 396 -0.58 0.79 -33.37
C ASP A 396 0.74 1.23 -32.76
N LEU A 397 0.77 1.46 -31.44
CA LEU A 397 1.99 1.77 -30.70
C LEU A 397 3.03 0.66 -30.88
N VAL A 398 2.67 -0.60 -30.66
CA VAL A 398 3.61 -1.74 -30.77
C VAL A 398 4.04 -1.96 -32.23
N ASN A 399 3.12 -1.88 -33.18
CA ASN A 399 3.34 -2.18 -34.60
C ASN A 399 4.14 -1.12 -35.39
N SER A 400 4.54 -0.01 -34.76
CA SER A 400 5.32 1.07 -35.36
C SER A 400 6.75 0.70 -35.79
N GLY A 401 7.29 -0.45 -35.36
CA GLY A 401 8.65 -0.90 -35.66
C GLY A 401 8.77 -1.69 -36.99
N ARG A 402 9.93 -1.60 -37.65
CA ARG A 402 10.25 -2.35 -38.88
C ARG A 402 10.72 -3.79 -38.61
N ASP A 403 11.48 -4.02 -37.54
CA ASP A 403 11.99 -5.35 -37.15
C ASP A 403 11.18 -5.92 -36.00
N ARG A 404 10.14 -6.69 -36.34
CA ARG A 404 9.22 -7.27 -35.36
C ARG A 404 9.77 -8.57 -34.80
N LYS A 405 9.96 -8.60 -33.48
CA LYS A 405 10.29 -9.84 -32.79
C LYS A 405 9.09 -10.79 -32.71
N PRO A 406 9.31 -12.11 -32.58
CA PRO A 406 8.22 -13.08 -32.44
C PRO A 406 7.31 -12.75 -31.24
N GLU A 407 7.88 -12.21 -30.15
CA GLU A 407 7.11 -11.77 -28.99
C GLU A 407 6.18 -10.58 -29.31
N GLU A 408 6.61 -9.62 -30.12
CA GLU A 408 5.77 -8.49 -30.55
C GLU A 408 4.65 -8.94 -31.50
N LEU A 409 4.93 -9.92 -32.36
CA LEU A 409 3.91 -10.52 -33.24
C LEU A 409 2.84 -11.23 -32.40
N SER A 410 3.25 -12.09 -31.46
CA SER A 410 2.32 -12.77 -30.53
C SER A 410 1.48 -11.77 -29.72
N PHE A 411 2.09 -10.66 -29.29
CA PHE A 411 1.37 -9.60 -28.60
C PHE A 411 0.33 -8.89 -29.48
N SER A 412 0.65 -8.65 -30.76
CA SER A 412 -0.29 -8.08 -31.72
C SER A 412 -1.45 -9.04 -32.02
N GLU A 413 -1.19 -10.35 -32.09
CA GLU A 413 -2.21 -11.39 -32.23
C GLU A 413 -3.14 -11.41 -31.00
N ASP A 414 -2.60 -11.33 -29.79
CA ASP A 414 -3.37 -11.21 -28.55
C ASP A 414 -4.26 -9.96 -28.54
N CYS A 415 -3.75 -8.82 -29.03
CA CYS A 415 -4.54 -7.59 -29.16
C CYS A 415 -5.66 -7.75 -30.20
N ALA A 416 -5.39 -8.41 -31.32
CA ALA A 416 -6.40 -8.69 -32.34
C ALA A 416 -7.52 -9.60 -31.79
N LEU A 417 -7.16 -10.65 -31.04
CA LEU A 417 -8.10 -11.54 -30.35
C LEU A 417 -8.97 -10.77 -29.34
N LYS A 418 -8.35 -9.93 -28.49
CA LYS A 418 -9.08 -9.07 -27.55
C LYS A 418 -10.04 -8.14 -28.28
N SER A 419 -9.60 -7.48 -29.36
CA SER A 419 -10.44 -6.62 -30.18
C SER A 419 -11.65 -7.37 -30.75
N LEU A 420 -11.47 -8.58 -31.29
CA LEU A 420 -12.59 -9.41 -31.77
C LEU A 420 -13.60 -9.72 -30.65
N SER A 421 -13.11 -10.09 -29.47
CA SER A 421 -13.96 -10.38 -28.31
C SER A 421 -14.76 -9.16 -27.84
N PHE A 422 -14.11 -7.98 -27.79
CA PHE A 422 -14.77 -6.73 -27.40
C PHE A 422 -15.80 -6.28 -28.45
N ARG A 423 -15.53 -6.50 -29.75
CA ARG A 423 -16.52 -6.23 -30.81
C ARG A 423 -17.75 -7.12 -30.66
N ALA A 424 -17.56 -8.41 -30.39
CA ALA A 424 -18.68 -9.34 -30.18
C ALA A 424 -19.57 -8.90 -29.01
N GLU A 425 -18.97 -8.58 -27.87
CA GLU A 425 -19.68 -8.13 -26.68
C GLU A 425 -20.36 -6.76 -26.87
N ARG A 426 -19.69 -5.83 -27.56
CA ARG A 426 -20.29 -4.55 -27.94
C ARG A 426 -21.55 -4.75 -28.77
N CYS A 427 -21.49 -5.60 -29.79
CA CYS A 427 -22.65 -5.94 -30.63
C CYS A 427 -23.77 -6.56 -29.79
N PHE A 428 -23.45 -7.43 -28.84
CA PHE A 428 -24.42 -8.03 -27.93
C PHE A 428 -25.17 -6.99 -27.08
N TYR A 429 -24.45 -6.07 -26.43
CA TYR A 429 -25.11 -5.06 -25.59
C TYR A 429 -25.85 -4.01 -26.40
N LEU A 430 -25.40 -3.71 -27.62
CA LEU A 430 -26.14 -2.88 -28.56
C LEU A 430 -27.46 -3.56 -28.99
N ALA A 431 -27.43 -4.86 -29.29
CA ALA A 431 -28.62 -5.64 -29.57
C ALA A 431 -29.61 -5.61 -28.40
N LYS A 432 -29.10 -5.72 -27.16
CA LYS A 432 -29.92 -5.62 -25.94
C LYS A 432 -30.59 -4.26 -25.80
N SER A 433 -29.89 -3.16 -26.10
CA SER A 433 -30.47 -1.80 -26.12
C SER A 433 -31.61 -1.69 -27.15
N TYR A 434 -31.40 -2.19 -28.37
CA TYR A 434 -32.42 -2.17 -29.42
C TYR A 434 -33.62 -3.04 -29.12
N SER A 435 -33.39 -4.20 -28.49
CA SER A 435 -34.45 -5.09 -28.00
C SER A 435 -35.33 -4.38 -26.95
N LEU A 436 -34.73 -3.69 -25.97
CA LEU A 436 -35.44 -2.89 -24.98
C LEU A 436 -36.19 -1.71 -25.61
N SER A 437 -35.72 -1.19 -26.73
CA SER A 437 -36.34 -0.11 -27.50
C SER A 437 -37.42 -0.57 -28.49
N GLY A 438 -37.74 -1.88 -28.53
CA GLY A 438 -38.76 -2.46 -29.41
C GLY A 438 -38.32 -2.71 -30.86
N LYS A 439 -37.06 -2.42 -31.21
CA LYS A 439 -36.47 -2.63 -32.54
C LYS A 439 -36.00 -4.07 -32.72
N ARG A 440 -36.96 -4.99 -32.88
CA ARG A 440 -36.69 -6.45 -32.85
C ARG A 440 -35.84 -6.94 -34.02
N ALA A 441 -36.07 -6.44 -35.24
CA ALA A 441 -35.34 -6.88 -36.42
C ALA A 441 -33.86 -6.49 -36.35
N GLU A 442 -33.57 -5.25 -35.96
CA GLU A 442 -32.22 -4.74 -35.78
C GLU A 442 -31.51 -5.42 -34.61
N ALA A 443 -32.23 -5.66 -33.50
CA ALA A 443 -31.70 -6.42 -32.38
C ALA A 443 -31.30 -7.85 -32.78
N TYR A 444 -32.16 -8.56 -33.53
CA TYR A 444 -31.86 -9.91 -34.03
C TYR A 444 -30.62 -9.92 -34.92
N ALA A 445 -30.53 -9.03 -35.90
CA ALA A 445 -29.37 -8.93 -36.78
C ALA A 445 -28.07 -8.67 -36.00
N LEU A 446 -28.12 -7.82 -34.97
CA LEU A 446 -26.97 -7.55 -34.09
C LEU A 446 -26.60 -8.75 -33.21
N TYR A 447 -27.56 -9.53 -32.71
CA TYR A 447 -27.27 -10.77 -31.98
C TYR A 447 -26.62 -11.82 -32.88
N CYS A 448 -27.09 -11.98 -34.12
CA CYS A 448 -26.46 -12.87 -35.10
C CYS A 448 -25.00 -12.44 -35.37
N ARG A 449 -24.77 -11.13 -35.53
CA ARG A 449 -23.40 -10.60 -35.72
C ARG A 449 -22.52 -10.79 -34.48
N ALA A 450 -23.06 -10.58 -33.28
CA ALA A 450 -22.35 -10.81 -32.03
C ALA A 450 -21.92 -12.29 -31.92
N ARG A 451 -22.82 -13.21 -32.27
CA ARG A 451 -22.55 -14.65 -32.29
C ARG A 451 -21.45 -15.01 -33.29
N SER A 452 -21.53 -14.54 -34.53
CA SER A 452 -20.50 -14.89 -35.54
C SER A 452 -19.11 -14.39 -35.14
N LEU A 453 -19.03 -13.16 -34.60
CA LEU A 453 -17.76 -12.62 -34.08
C LEU A 453 -17.24 -13.40 -32.87
N ALA A 454 -18.13 -13.86 -31.99
CA ALA A 454 -17.73 -14.65 -30.83
C ALA A 454 -17.26 -16.07 -31.23
N GLU A 455 -17.92 -16.71 -32.21
CA GLU A 455 -17.49 -17.99 -32.78
C GLU A 455 -16.12 -17.87 -33.47
N GLU A 456 -15.91 -16.81 -34.26
CA GLU A 456 -14.61 -16.49 -34.88
C GLU A 456 -13.51 -16.28 -33.84
N ALA A 457 -13.79 -15.48 -32.80
CA ALA A 457 -12.85 -15.28 -31.70
C ALA A 457 -12.52 -16.61 -31.00
N LEU A 458 -13.50 -17.48 -30.77
CA LEU A 458 -13.32 -18.75 -30.07
C LEU A 458 -12.49 -19.74 -30.90
N GLN A 459 -12.68 -19.79 -32.22
CA GLN A 459 -11.85 -20.58 -33.13
C GLN A 459 -10.40 -20.10 -33.09
N ASN A 460 -10.17 -18.79 -33.18
CA ASN A 460 -8.83 -18.23 -33.12
C ASN A 460 -8.15 -18.47 -31.75
N PHE A 461 -8.92 -18.47 -30.65
CA PHE A 461 -8.42 -18.84 -29.31
C PHE A 461 -7.96 -20.30 -29.21
N GLN A 462 -8.68 -21.23 -29.83
CA GLN A 462 -8.32 -22.65 -29.85
C GLN A 462 -7.05 -22.92 -30.64
N ILE A 463 -6.82 -22.14 -31.71
CA ILE A 463 -5.61 -22.23 -32.54
C ILE A 463 -4.40 -21.63 -31.81
N SER A 464 -4.60 -20.59 -31.01
CA SER A 464 -3.52 -19.83 -30.34
C SER A 464 -3.01 -20.44 -29.02
N ASN A 465 -3.59 -21.53 -28.50
CA ASN A 465 -3.25 -22.08 -27.16
C ASN A 465 -3.29 -21.01 -26.04
N GLY A 466 -4.18 -20.03 -26.16
CA GLY A 466 -4.22 -18.84 -25.28
C GLY A 466 -4.65 -19.17 -23.85
N SER A 467 -3.83 -18.75 -22.88
CA SER A 467 -3.96 -18.95 -21.44
C SER A 467 -5.05 -18.10 -20.74
N ASN A 468 -5.94 -17.45 -21.49
CA ASN A 468 -6.97 -16.54 -20.97
C ASN A 468 -8.34 -17.23 -20.76
N GLN A 469 -8.42 -18.15 -19.79
CA GLN A 469 -9.63 -18.91 -19.44
C GLN A 469 -10.87 -18.02 -19.14
N VAL A 470 -10.66 -16.81 -18.60
CA VAL A 470 -11.74 -15.87 -18.25
C VAL A 470 -12.42 -15.31 -19.50
N LEU A 471 -11.62 -14.88 -20.50
CA LEU A 471 -12.15 -14.35 -21.76
C LEU A 471 -12.85 -15.46 -22.56
N TYR A 472 -12.29 -16.67 -22.54
CA TYR A 472 -12.90 -17.87 -23.14
C TYR A 472 -14.29 -18.16 -22.55
N LYS A 473 -14.42 -18.12 -21.21
CA LYS A 473 -15.71 -18.34 -20.51
C LYS A 473 -16.74 -17.26 -20.85
N HIS A 474 -16.33 -16.00 -20.95
CA HIS A 474 -17.23 -14.90 -21.33
C HIS A 474 -17.72 -15.00 -22.77
N LEU A 475 -16.83 -15.32 -23.72
CA LEU A 475 -17.20 -15.56 -25.12
C LEU A 475 -18.21 -16.71 -25.23
N TRP A 476 -18.00 -17.79 -24.50
CA TRP A 476 -18.91 -18.94 -24.47
C TRP A 476 -20.29 -18.58 -23.88
N LEU A 477 -20.33 -17.80 -22.80
CA LEU A 477 -21.57 -17.30 -22.19
C LEU A 477 -22.34 -16.36 -23.13
N SER A 478 -21.65 -15.47 -23.85
CA SER A 478 -22.29 -14.57 -24.81
C SER A 478 -22.83 -15.33 -26.03
N ILE A 479 -22.13 -16.37 -26.50
CA ILE A 479 -22.64 -17.29 -27.53
C ILE A 479 -23.91 -18.00 -27.03
N TYR A 480 -23.87 -18.58 -25.81
CA TYR A 480 -25.00 -19.29 -25.22
C TYR A 480 -26.23 -18.39 -25.06
N PHE A 481 -26.05 -17.14 -24.61
CA PHE A 481 -27.15 -16.20 -24.45
C PHE A 481 -27.74 -15.75 -25.79
N CYS A 482 -26.90 -15.51 -26.80
CA CYS A 482 -27.35 -15.23 -28.17
C CYS A 482 -28.18 -16.38 -28.76
N ILE A 483 -27.81 -17.63 -28.46
CA ILE A 483 -28.55 -18.82 -28.91
C ILE A 483 -29.92 -18.86 -28.22
N CYS A 484 -29.99 -18.64 -26.91
CA CYS A 484 -31.26 -18.65 -26.17
C CYS A 484 -32.23 -17.53 -26.61
N VAL A 485 -31.72 -16.32 -26.92
CA VAL A 485 -32.54 -15.20 -27.41
C VAL A 485 -32.97 -15.38 -28.87
N GLY A 486 -32.21 -16.13 -29.67
CA GLY A 486 -32.59 -16.47 -31.05
C GLY A 486 -33.68 -17.53 -31.17
N THR A 487 -34.00 -18.23 -30.07
CA THR A 487 -35.04 -19.28 -30.01
C THR A 487 -36.36 -18.84 -29.37
N SER A 488 -36.44 -17.59 -28.88
CA SER A 488 -37.61 -16.98 -28.23
C SER A 488 -38.08 -15.75 -29.01
#